data_AF-A0A9D7RBF1-F1
#
_entry.id   AF-A0A9D7RBF1-F1
#
_cell.length_a   1.000
_cell.length_b   1.000
_cell.length_c   1.000
_cell.angle_alpha   90.00
_cell.angle_beta   90.00
_cell.angle_gamma   90.00
#
_symmetry.space_group_name_H-M   'P 1'
#
loop_
_entity.id
_entity.type
_entity.pdbx_description
1 polymer ?
#
loop_
_entity_poly.entity_id
_entity_poly.type
_entity_poly.pdbx_seq_one_letter_code
_entity_poly.pdbx_strand_id
1 'polypeptide(L)'
;MQIPKSFESDWAKFPAALRELVEAEVAAGNAVIEFGHGFPAPPVGAYIKLAGPLRSRPRTSTPEIAFYERNTSSYSGELHDERRHYFVLEAPLPEPPEKESSAPRAATPRFHSEAAPRPAAPGEDLHSAATSAAAPQGDAVQRFQASLSMDFEKWKEGIGHDQDALRAASPRERAEIEALLLARGISDWRDVESLLELRTEKALALLRETARGADPALALAVLRRANHLVDEATRTRQIVKGIEELVFYGGLSDALAEAEEHHPPAVIDALLRAALQRRGEGPVHFAALLFHLHGLADLAFDWSQRPFYLRFASDDPAERRLCFRELCARIGVDPAPYEARS
;
A
#
# COMPACT_ATOMS: atom_id res chain seq x y z
N MET A 1 16.44 15.55 -28.92
CA MET A 1 16.21 14.67 -27.76
C MET A 1 16.38 13.22 -28.20
N GLN A 2 17.04 12.36 -27.41
CA GLN A 2 17.07 10.91 -27.66
C GLN A 2 16.01 10.23 -26.77
N ILE A 3 14.96 9.69 -27.37
CA ILE A 3 13.99 8.84 -26.68
C ILE A 3 14.58 7.42 -26.64
N PRO A 4 14.64 6.73 -25.48
CA PRO A 4 15.07 5.35 -25.46
C PRO A 4 14.12 4.48 -26.29
N LYS A 5 14.64 3.52 -27.07
CA LYS A 5 13.85 2.69 -27.99
C LYS A 5 12.62 2.03 -27.34
N SER A 6 12.74 1.60 -26.08
CA SER A 6 11.65 0.99 -25.33
C SER A 6 10.44 1.91 -25.12
N PHE A 7 10.63 3.24 -25.24
CA PHE A 7 9.59 4.25 -25.01
C PHE A 7 9.11 4.94 -26.28
N GLU A 8 9.59 4.56 -27.47
CA GLU A 8 9.16 5.17 -28.75
C GLU A 8 7.64 5.01 -28.98
N SER A 9 7.09 3.85 -28.63
CA SER A 9 5.64 3.60 -28.76
C SER A 9 4.81 4.48 -27.84
N ASP A 10 5.25 4.69 -26.60
CA ASP A 10 4.51 5.51 -25.65
C ASP A 10 4.68 7.00 -25.93
N TRP A 11 5.89 7.43 -26.31
CA TRP A 11 6.13 8.78 -26.80
C TRP A 11 5.19 9.14 -27.95
N ALA A 12 4.97 8.22 -28.90
CA ALA A 12 4.03 8.45 -29.99
C ALA A 12 2.56 8.67 -29.53
N LYS A 13 2.19 8.17 -28.34
CA LYS A 13 0.86 8.36 -27.75
C LYS A 13 0.74 9.62 -26.89
N PHE A 14 1.86 10.27 -26.53
CA PHE A 14 1.80 11.50 -25.74
C PHE A 14 1.00 12.58 -26.50
N PRO A 15 0.08 13.29 -25.81
CA PRO A 15 -0.62 14.44 -26.37
C PRO A 15 0.36 15.46 -26.96
N ALA A 16 0.01 16.05 -28.11
CA ALA A 16 0.89 16.94 -28.86
C ALA A 16 1.43 18.09 -27.98
N ALA A 17 0.56 18.73 -27.20
CA ALA A 17 0.94 19.82 -26.31
C ALA A 17 2.01 19.41 -25.27
N LEU A 18 1.93 18.20 -24.70
CA LEU A 18 2.94 17.70 -23.77
C LEU A 18 4.25 17.33 -24.48
N ARG A 19 4.19 16.83 -25.72
CA ARG A 19 5.40 16.57 -26.51
C ARG A 19 6.15 17.84 -26.85
N GLU A 20 5.42 18.84 -27.34
CA GLU A 20 5.97 20.17 -27.65
C GLU A 20 6.61 20.81 -26.41
N LEU A 21 5.97 20.67 -25.24
CA LEU A 21 6.54 21.11 -23.97
C LEU A 21 7.89 20.44 -23.68
N VAL A 22 7.96 19.11 -23.75
CA VAL A 22 9.21 18.38 -23.47
C VAL A 22 10.31 18.75 -24.47
N GLU A 23 9.97 18.90 -25.74
CA GLU A 23 10.91 19.34 -26.78
C GLU A 23 11.41 20.77 -26.52
N ALA A 24 10.52 21.68 -26.12
CA ALA A 24 10.87 23.05 -25.76
C ALA A 24 11.76 23.12 -24.50
N GLU A 25 11.50 22.28 -23.50
CA GLU A 25 12.33 22.16 -22.30
C GLU A 25 13.74 21.66 -22.62
N VAL A 26 13.85 20.63 -23.47
CA VAL A 26 15.16 20.14 -23.93
C VAL A 26 15.90 21.21 -24.73
N ALA A 27 15.20 21.96 -25.59
CA ALA A 27 15.78 23.08 -26.31
C ALA A 27 16.24 24.22 -25.37
N ALA A 28 15.55 24.44 -24.25
CA ALA A 28 15.90 25.38 -23.19
C ALA A 28 17.01 24.87 -22.23
N GLY A 29 17.64 23.73 -22.56
CA GLY A 29 18.73 23.15 -21.77
C GLY A 29 18.29 22.43 -20.50
N ASN A 30 17.01 22.04 -20.40
CA ASN A 30 16.57 21.03 -19.45
C ASN A 30 16.92 19.62 -20.01
N ALA A 31 16.79 18.58 -19.19
CA ALA A 31 17.04 17.21 -19.62
C ALA A 31 15.92 16.29 -19.16
N VAL A 32 15.60 15.27 -19.95
CA VAL A 32 14.74 14.17 -19.51
C VAL A 32 15.61 13.17 -18.74
N ILE A 33 15.24 12.87 -17.49
CA ILE A 33 15.97 11.95 -16.61
C ILE A 33 15.26 10.62 -16.42
N GLU A 34 13.97 10.55 -16.73
CA GLU A 34 13.17 9.35 -16.51
C GLU A 34 12.00 9.27 -17.50
N PHE A 35 11.73 8.05 -17.95
CA PHE A 35 10.49 7.66 -18.59
C PHE A 35 9.92 6.49 -17.77
N GLY A 36 8.63 6.51 -17.47
CA GLY A 36 8.04 5.48 -16.64
C GLY A 36 6.53 5.31 -16.80
N HIS A 37 6.03 4.30 -16.10
CA HIS A 37 4.62 3.98 -15.96
C HIS A 37 4.29 3.83 -14.48
N GLY A 38 2.99 3.86 -14.15
CA GLY A 38 2.56 3.88 -12.76
C GLY A 38 2.59 5.28 -12.17
N PHE A 39 2.39 5.38 -10.86
CA PHE A 39 2.06 6.63 -10.20
C PHE A 39 3.02 7.80 -10.56
N PRO A 40 2.49 8.97 -10.99
CA PRO A 40 1.07 9.35 -11.01
C PRO A 40 0.29 8.91 -12.26
N ALA A 41 0.94 8.31 -13.25
CA ALA A 41 0.27 7.82 -14.45
C ALA A 41 -0.54 6.53 -14.18
N PRO A 42 -1.81 6.44 -14.64
CA PRO A 42 -2.57 5.20 -14.56
C PRO A 42 -1.94 4.13 -15.48
N PRO A 43 -2.32 2.84 -15.35
CA PRO A 43 -1.76 1.75 -16.17
C PRO A 43 -1.89 1.94 -17.70
N VAL A 44 -2.84 2.76 -18.14
CA VAL A 44 -3.07 3.11 -19.55
C VAL A 44 -2.23 4.29 -20.05
N GLY A 45 -1.36 4.82 -19.19
CA GLY A 45 -0.62 6.06 -19.37
C GLY A 45 0.89 5.93 -19.18
N ALA A 46 1.59 7.06 -19.23
CA ALA A 46 3.02 7.15 -19.03
C ALA A 46 3.42 8.53 -18.49
N TYR A 47 4.61 8.63 -17.88
CA TYR A 47 5.18 9.90 -17.46
C TYR A 47 6.60 10.10 -17.97
N ILE A 48 6.98 11.37 -18.08
CA ILE A 48 8.32 11.84 -18.36
C ILE A 48 8.77 12.71 -17.20
N LYS A 49 9.98 12.52 -16.69
CA LYS A 49 10.54 13.37 -15.63
C LYS A 49 11.68 14.21 -16.16
N LEU A 50 11.61 15.51 -15.90
CA LEU A 50 12.63 16.49 -16.22
C LEU A 50 13.64 16.62 -15.08
N ALA A 51 14.88 16.96 -15.41
CA ALA A 51 15.99 17.16 -14.48
C ALA A 51 15.77 18.34 -13.52
N GLY A 52 14.96 19.33 -13.94
CA GLY A 52 14.62 20.47 -13.12
C GLY A 52 13.30 21.13 -13.53
N PRO A 53 12.97 22.25 -12.86
CA PRO A 53 11.81 23.09 -13.15
C PRO A 53 11.66 23.45 -14.64
N LEU A 54 10.43 23.70 -15.08
CA LEU A 54 10.15 24.25 -16.40
C LEU A 54 10.94 25.56 -16.63
N ARG A 55 11.56 25.67 -17.80
CA ARG A 55 12.35 26.83 -18.25
C ARG A 55 11.77 27.50 -19.49
N SER A 56 11.06 26.74 -20.32
CA SER A 56 10.52 27.17 -21.61
C SER A 56 9.26 28.04 -21.48
N ARG A 57 8.52 27.92 -20.36
CA ARG A 57 7.27 28.64 -20.11
C ARG A 57 7.01 28.82 -18.61
N PRO A 58 6.11 29.75 -18.23
CA PRO A 58 5.62 29.85 -16.86
C PRO A 58 4.93 28.56 -16.37
N ARG A 59 5.05 28.31 -15.07
CA ARG A 59 4.39 27.22 -14.32
C ARG A 59 2.91 27.52 -14.09
N THR A 60 2.15 27.59 -15.17
CA THR A 60 0.70 27.84 -15.15
C THR A 60 -0.04 26.91 -16.09
N SER A 61 -1.29 26.60 -15.76
CA SER A 61 -2.17 25.82 -16.63
C SER A 61 -2.50 26.58 -17.91
N THR A 62 -2.62 25.83 -19.00
CA THR A 62 -3.19 26.24 -20.29
C THR A 62 -4.43 25.41 -20.57
N PRO A 63 -5.28 25.78 -21.56
CA PRO A 63 -6.45 24.98 -21.91
C PRO A 63 -6.13 23.50 -22.21
N GLU A 64 -4.94 23.20 -22.71
CA GLU A 64 -4.53 21.83 -23.10
C GLU A 64 -3.68 21.10 -22.05
N ILE A 65 -3.14 21.83 -21.06
CA ILE A 65 -2.22 21.26 -20.07
C ILE A 65 -2.53 21.86 -18.70
N ALA A 66 -2.92 21.03 -17.74
CA ALA A 66 -3.04 21.45 -16.36
C ALA A 66 -1.68 21.36 -15.66
N PHE A 67 -1.35 22.36 -14.83
CA PHE A 67 -0.18 22.35 -13.95
C PHE A 67 -0.60 22.34 -12.48
N TYR A 68 0.07 21.52 -11.69
CA TYR A 68 -0.02 21.53 -10.23
C TYR A 68 1.36 21.59 -9.61
N GLU A 69 1.53 22.51 -8.66
CA GLU A 69 2.70 22.53 -7.79
C GLU A 69 2.58 21.41 -6.75
N ARG A 70 3.67 20.68 -6.57
CA ARG A 70 3.73 19.46 -5.75
C ARG A 70 4.99 19.54 -4.93
N ASN A 71 4.92 19.81 -3.63
CA ASN A 71 6.12 19.82 -2.79
C ASN A 71 6.36 18.44 -2.17
N THR A 72 6.60 17.43 -3.02
CA THR A 72 6.82 16.04 -2.58
C THR A 72 8.29 15.67 -2.70
N SER A 73 8.72 14.62 -2.00
CA SER A 73 10.06 14.05 -2.14
C SER A 73 10.35 13.47 -3.53
N SER A 74 9.31 13.20 -4.33
CA SER A 74 9.44 12.53 -5.63
C SER A 74 9.48 13.49 -6.81
N TYR A 75 8.80 14.63 -6.76
CA TYR A 75 8.75 15.64 -7.82
C TYR A 75 8.17 16.97 -7.30
N SER A 76 8.58 18.09 -7.93
CA SER A 76 8.19 19.45 -7.52
C SER A 76 6.94 20.01 -8.20
N GLY A 77 6.59 19.45 -9.35
CA GLY A 77 5.49 19.91 -10.18
C GLY A 77 5.06 18.81 -11.14
N GLU A 78 3.77 18.80 -11.46
CA GLU A 78 3.19 17.88 -12.43
C GLU A 78 2.41 18.66 -13.49
N LEU A 79 2.65 18.33 -14.76
CA LEU A 79 1.89 18.77 -15.90
C LEU A 79 1.21 17.56 -16.51
N HIS A 80 -0.07 17.66 -16.84
CA HIS A 80 -0.79 16.54 -17.40
C HIS A 80 -1.88 16.96 -18.38
N ASP A 81 -2.31 15.98 -19.18
CA ASP A 81 -3.45 16.12 -20.07
C ASP A 81 -4.79 16.12 -19.33
N GLU A 82 -5.87 16.48 -20.00
CA GLU A 82 -7.21 16.54 -19.39
C GLU A 82 -7.63 15.22 -18.73
N ARG A 83 -7.23 14.10 -19.33
CA ARG A 83 -7.57 12.74 -18.86
C ARG A 83 -6.66 12.25 -17.73
N ARG A 84 -5.58 12.96 -17.42
CA ARG A 84 -4.55 12.54 -16.45
C ARG A 84 -3.99 11.15 -16.77
N HIS A 85 -3.75 10.88 -18.06
CA HIS A 85 -3.09 9.66 -18.50
C HIS A 85 -1.61 9.90 -18.76
N TYR A 86 -1.24 11.10 -19.22
CA TYR A 86 0.13 11.43 -19.59
C TYR A 86 0.65 12.58 -18.74
N PHE A 87 1.87 12.44 -18.23
CA PHE A 87 2.45 13.38 -17.27
C PHE A 87 3.84 13.84 -17.70
N VAL A 88 4.14 15.10 -17.43
CA VAL A 88 5.50 15.65 -17.40
C VAL A 88 5.75 16.14 -15.98
N LEU A 89 6.77 15.58 -15.32
CA LEU A 89 7.10 15.81 -13.92
C LEU A 89 8.38 16.61 -13.82
N GLU A 90 8.45 17.54 -12.88
CA GLU A 90 9.69 18.23 -12.54
C GLU A 90 10.37 17.49 -11.39
N ALA A 91 11.70 17.29 -11.44
CA ALA A 91 12.45 16.73 -10.32
C ALA A 91 12.15 17.46 -8.99
N PRO A 92 12.26 16.76 -7.83
CA PRO A 92 12.01 17.39 -6.53
C PRO A 92 12.95 18.58 -6.34
N LEU A 93 12.45 19.64 -5.69
CA LEU A 93 13.30 20.78 -5.34
C LEU A 93 14.36 20.30 -4.35
N PRO A 94 15.59 20.85 -4.41
CA PRO A 94 16.55 20.66 -3.34
C PRO A 94 15.87 21.01 -2.02
N GLU A 95 16.09 20.16 -1.00
CA GLU A 95 15.62 20.49 0.33
C GLU A 95 16.15 21.88 0.70
N PRO A 96 15.28 22.81 1.17
CA PRO A 96 15.77 24.10 1.60
C PRO A 96 16.86 23.84 2.65
N PRO A 97 17.99 24.59 2.60
CA PRO A 97 19.04 24.41 3.58
C PRO A 97 18.40 24.45 4.96
N GLU A 98 18.68 23.44 5.79
CA GLU A 98 18.18 23.38 7.15
C GLU A 98 18.40 24.77 7.74
N LYS A 99 17.31 25.45 8.14
CA LYS A 99 17.45 26.72 8.82
C LYS A 99 18.41 26.45 9.97
N GLU A 100 19.57 27.10 9.96
CA GLU A 100 20.50 27.04 11.08
C GLU A 100 19.69 27.38 12.32
N SER A 101 19.34 26.34 13.07
CA SER A 101 18.58 26.47 14.30
C SER A 101 19.41 27.37 15.19
N SER A 102 18.88 28.55 15.44
CA SER A 102 19.56 29.63 16.14
C SER A 102 19.99 29.15 17.53
N ALA A 103 21.32 29.15 17.76
CA ALA A 103 22.02 29.02 19.04
C ALA A 103 21.90 27.66 19.81
N PRO A 104 22.99 27.22 20.47
CA PRO A 104 23.12 25.86 21.00
C PRO A 104 22.32 25.68 22.30
N ARG A 105 21.44 24.66 22.34
CA ARG A 105 21.15 23.97 23.61
C ARG A 105 22.30 23.00 23.89
N ALA A 106 22.75 23.03 25.14
CA ALA A 106 23.98 22.44 25.65
C ALA A 106 24.32 21.04 25.11
N ALA A 107 25.61 20.85 24.87
CA ALA A 107 26.24 19.69 24.28
C ALA A 107 25.87 18.35 24.95
N THR A 108 25.61 17.34 24.13
CA THR A 108 25.75 15.92 24.48
C THR A 108 26.59 15.29 23.37
N PRO A 109 27.64 14.51 23.69
CA PRO A 109 28.68 14.16 22.73
C PRO A 109 28.17 13.18 21.67
N ARG A 110 28.28 13.57 20.40
CA ARG A 110 28.08 12.68 19.25
C ARG A 110 29.38 11.91 19.01
N PHE A 111 29.31 10.58 19.07
CA PHE A 111 30.36 9.71 18.56
C PHE A 111 30.34 9.76 17.03
N HIS A 112 31.46 10.13 16.42
CA HIS A 112 31.72 9.92 15.00
C HIS A 112 32.28 8.50 14.82
N SER A 113 31.63 7.69 13.98
CA SER A 113 32.25 6.49 13.42
C SER A 113 32.31 6.66 11.90
N GLU A 114 33.55 6.68 11.43
CA GLU A 114 34.00 6.72 10.04
C GLU A 114 33.75 5.33 9.40
N ALA A 115 33.22 5.29 8.17
CA ALA A 115 32.95 4.04 7.45
C ALA A 115 33.60 4.06 6.07
N ALA A 116 34.42 3.03 5.81
CA ALA A 116 34.91 2.61 4.49
C ALA A 116 34.38 1.17 4.20
N PRO A 117 34.55 0.60 3.00
CA PRO A 117 33.44 0.13 2.17
C PRO A 117 33.12 -1.37 2.24
N ARG A 118 31.90 -1.72 1.79
CA ARG A 118 31.30 -3.06 1.65
C ARG A 118 31.99 -3.95 0.61
N PRO A 119 31.97 -5.28 0.84
CA PRO A 119 31.79 -6.27 -0.22
C PRO A 119 30.51 -7.10 -0.08
N ALA A 120 30.15 -7.80 -1.16
CA ALA A 120 28.85 -8.35 -1.52
C ALA A 120 28.40 -9.63 -0.79
N ALA A 121 27.08 -9.86 -0.84
CA ALA A 121 26.34 -11.04 -0.39
C ALA A 121 26.60 -12.28 -1.27
N PRO A 122 26.23 -13.52 -0.84
CA PRO A 122 24.82 -13.96 -0.95
C PRO A 122 24.37 -14.97 0.14
N GLY A 123 23.04 -15.15 0.27
CA GLY A 123 22.46 -16.42 0.76
C GLY A 123 21.44 -16.30 1.89
N GLU A 124 20.20 -16.64 1.54
CA GLU A 124 18.99 -17.01 2.29
C GLU A 124 19.15 -17.50 3.75
N ASP A 125 18.35 -16.93 4.66
CA ASP A 125 17.58 -17.60 5.73
C ASP A 125 16.89 -16.53 6.61
N LEU A 126 15.62 -16.22 6.32
CA LEU A 126 14.79 -15.32 7.12
C LEU A 126 14.26 -16.05 8.36
N HIS A 127 15.15 -16.37 9.32
CA HIS A 127 14.85 -16.64 10.74
C HIS A 127 16.19 -16.73 11.50
N SER A 128 16.82 -15.61 11.87
CA SER A 128 17.78 -15.60 12.99
C SER A 128 18.15 -14.19 13.47
N ALA A 129 17.91 -13.97 14.76
CA ALA A 129 18.74 -13.23 15.71
C ALA A 129 19.63 -12.11 15.14
N ALA A 130 19.04 -10.91 14.97
CA ALA A 130 19.84 -9.70 15.01
C ALA A 130 20.33 -9.50 16.46
N THR A 131 21.64 -9.54 16.61
CA THR A 131 22.40 -9.29 17.84
C THR A 131 21.94 -8.00 18.50
N SER A 132 21.33 -8.13 19.68
CA SER A 132 20.99 -7.04 20.59
C SER A 132 22.25 -6.26 20.96
N ALA A 133 22.57 -5.22 20.20
CA ALA A 133 23.39 -4.13 20.69
C ALA A 133 22.64 -3.52 21.88
N ALA A 134 23.27 -3.52 23.05
CA ALA A 134 22.65 -3.10 24.32
C ALA A 134 21.95 -1.75 24.17
N ALA A 135 20.62 -1.80 24.09
CA ALA A 135 19.77 -0.62 24.00
C ALA A 135 20.00 0.24 25.26
N PRO A 136 19.95 1.58 25.15
CA PRO A 136 20.07 2.46 26.30
C PRO A 136 19.04 2.07 27.37
N GLN A 137 19.48 2.00 28.64
CA GLN A 137 18.67 1.70 29.82
C GLN A 137 17.67 2.83 30.12
N GLY A 138 16.73 3.07 29.21
CA GLY A 138 15.54 3.88 29.46
C GLY A 138 14.43 3.04 30.08
N ASP A 139 13.53 3.70 30.80
CA ASP A 139 12.26 3.14 31.27
C ASP A 139 11.52 2.49 30.08
N ALA A 140 11.15 1.21 30.22
CA ALA A 140 10.52 0.43 29.15
C ALA A 140 9.21 1.09 28.69
N VAL A 141 8.50 1.75 29.61
CA VAL A 141 7.28 2.50 29.31
C VAL A 141 7.58 3.67 28.38
N GLN A 142 8.64 4.44 28.63
CA GLN A 142 9.02 5.59 27.81
C GLN A 142 9.43 5.17 26.40
N ARG A 143 10.20 4.08 26.28
CA ARG A 143 10.57 3.51 24.97
C ARG A 143 9.33 3.06 24.19
N PHE A 144 8.43 2.33 24.84
CA PHE A 144 7.20 1.88 24.22
C PHE A 144 6.32 3.07 23.80
N GLN A 145 6.18 4.09 24.64
CA GLN A 145 5.45 5.33 24.32
C GLN A 145 6.04 6.05 23.11
N ALA A 146 7.36 6.19 23.03
CA ALA A 146 8.03 6.77 21.86
C ALA A 146 7.77 5.96 20.58
N SER A 147 7.58 4.64 20.70
CA SER A 147 7.26 3.76 19.58
C SER A 147 5.81 3.89 19.09
N LEU A 148 4.91 4.55 19.83
CA LEU A 148 3.53 4.77 19.40
C LEU A 148 3.43 5.73 18.19
N SER A 149 4.38 6.66 18.06
CA SER A 149 4.42 7.58 16.93
C SER A 149 4.79 6.84 15.64
N MET A 150 3.94 6.96 14.62
CA MET A 150 4.20 6.44 13.27
C MET A 150 4.94 7.51 12.44
N ASP A 151 6.17 7.22 12.05
CA ASP A 151 6.91 8.01 11.05
C ASP A 151 6.89 7.30 9.69
N PHE A 152 7.42 7.98 8.66
CA PHE A 152 7.42 7.48 7.29
C PHE A 152 8.16 6.15 7.16
N GLU A 153 9.30 6.00 7.85
CA GLU A 153 10.12 4.79 7.75
C GLU A 153 9.40 3.61 8.41
N LYS A 154 8.82 3.82 9.59
CA LYS A 154 8.02 2.78 10.26
C LYS A 154 6.84 2.33 9.42
N TRP A 155 6.14 3.25 8.78
CA TRP A 155 5.03 2.90 7.89
C TRP A 155 5.52 2.11 6.66
N LYS A 156 6.58 2.60 6.01
CA LYS A 156 7.14 2.01 4.79
C LYS A 156 7.71 0.61 5.01
N GLU A 157 8.45 0.42 6.10
CA GLU A 157 9.10 -0.85 6.44
C GLU A 157 8.20 -1.76 7.28
N GLY A 158 6.97 -1.34 7.59
CA GLY A 158 6.04 -2.13 8.41
C GLY A 158 6.56 -2.40 9.82
N ILE A 159 7.17 -1.39 10.46
CA ILE A 159 7.74 -1.51 11.80
C ILE A 159 6.64 -1.31 12.86
N GLY A 160 6.47 -2.32 13.70
CA GLY A 160 5.54 -2.32 14.84
C GLY A 160 5.95 -1.40 16.00
N HIS A 161 5.22 -1.52 17.11
CA HIS A 161 5.68 -0.93 18.37
C HIS A 161 6.96 -1.63 18.87
N ASP A 162 7.67 -1.01 19.82
CA ASP A 162 8.89 -1.57 20.43
C ASP A 162 8.53 -2.78 21.30
N GLN A 163 8.39 -3.95 20.65
CA GLN A 163 8.06 -5.22 21.32
C GLN A 163 9.18 -5.67 22.26
N ASP A 164 10.43 -5.25 22.03
CA ASP A 164 11.54 -5.55 22.93
C ASP A 164 11.41 -4.76 24.24
N ALA A 165 10.98 -3.49 24.19
CA ALA A 165 10.64 -2.74 25.39
C ALA A 165 9.50 -3.42 26.16
N LEU A 166 8.45 -3.88 25.46
CA LEU A 166 7.33 -4.57 26.09
C LEU A 166 7.74 -5.91 26.74
N ARG A 167 8.65 -6.67 26.12
CA ARG A 167 9.19 -7.92 26.66
C ARG A 167 10.12 -7.69 27.85
N ALA A 168 10.91 -6.62 27.83
CA ALA A 168 11.84 -6.26 28.91
C ALA A 168 11.16 -5.57 30.10
N ALA A 169 9.94 -5.06 29.92
CA ALA A 169 9.18 -4.36 30.94
C ALA A 169 8.88 -5.25 32.17
N SER A 170 9.05 -4.68 33.36
CA SER A 170 8.60 -5.28 34.62
C SER A 170 7.07 -5.45 34.67
N PRO A 171 6.53 -6.26 35.60
CA PRO A 171 5.08 -6.43 35.71
C PRO A 171 4.31 -5.12 35.89
N ARG A 172 4.90 -4.15 36.60
CA ARG A 172 4.31 -2.82 36.78
C ARG A 172 4.30 -2.04 35.46
N GLU A 173 5.43 -1.97 34.78
CA GLU A 173 5.56 -1.26 33.49
C GLU A 173 4.65 -1.89 32.41
N ARG A 174 4.52 -3.23 32.38
CA ARG A 174 3.57 -3.93 31.51
C ARG A 174 2.12 -3.53 31.78
N ALA A 175 1.74 -3.40 33.06
CA ALA A 175 0.40 -2.93 33.42
C ALA A 175 0.18 -1.46 33.03
N GLU A 176 1.20 -0.62 33.10
CA GLU A 176 1.15 0.78 32.65
C GLU A 176 1.01 0.86 31.11
N ILE A 177 1.76 0.05 30.36
CA ILE A 177 1.64 -0.07 28.90
C ILE A 177 0.26 -0.61 28.50
N GLU A 178 -0.24 -1.64 29.18
CA GLU A 178 -1.59 -2.17 28.95
C GLU A 178 -2.65 -1.09 29.16
N ALA A 179 -2.59 -0.36 30.27
CA ALA A 179 -3.55 0.70 30.57
C ALA A 179 -3.55 1.79 29.47
N LEU A 180 -2.37 2.12 28.94
CA LEU A 180 -2.22 3.05 27.82
C LEU A 180 -2.89 2.54 26.53
N LEU A 181 -2.64 1.28 26.15
CA LEU A 181 -3.24 0.67 24.95
C LEU A 181 -4.77 0.54 25.09
N LEU A 182 -5.25 0.08 26.24
CA LEU A 182 -6.69 -0.07 26.49
C LEU A 182 -7.42 1.28 26.45
N ALA A 183 -6.83 2.34 27.03
CA ALA A 183 -7.43 3.67 27.03
C ALA A 183 -7.50 4.28 25.63
N ARG A 184 -6.53 3.98 24.77
CA ARG A 184 -6.46 4.49 23.40
C ARG A 184 -7.38 3.71 22.44
N GLY A 185 -7.60 2.43 22.72
CA GLY A 185 -8.24 1.50 21.79
C GLY A 185 -7.30 1.07 20.66
N ILE A 186 -7.76 0.13 19.84
CA ILE A 186 -7.03 -0.38 18.68
C ILE A 186 -7.24 0.58 17.50
N SER A 187 -6.17 1.15 16.96
CA SER A 187 -6.23 2.00 15.75
C SER A 187 -5.62 1.36 14.52
N ASP A 188 -4.72 0.39 14.70
CA ASP A 188 -4.06 -0.33 13.62
C ASP A 188 -3.52 -1.69 14.09
N TRP A 189 -2.84 -2.40 13.20
CA TRP A 189 -2.31 -3.73 13.45
C TRP A 189 -1.21 -3.78 14.52
N ARG A 190 -0.51 -2.68 14.81
CA ARG A 190 0.57 -2.64 15.79
C ARG A 190 0.03 -2.73 17.20
N ASP A 191 -1.14 -2.14 17.44
CA ASP A 191 -1.88 -2.31 18.70
C ASP A 191 -2.27 -3.76 18.92
N VAL A 192 -2.72 -4.43 17.86
CA VAL A 192 -3.08 -5.85 17.90
C VAL A 192 -1.91 -6.69 18.37
N GLU A 193 -0.72 -6.47 17.81
CA GLU A 193 0.50 -7.19 18.20
C GLU A 193 0.88 -6.94 19.66
N SER A 194 0.88 -5.68 20.10
CA SER A 194 1.22 -5.36 21.50
C SER A 194 0.21 -5.94 22.49
N LEU A 195 -1.09 -5.93 22.17
CA LEU A 195 -2.12 -6.56 23.01
C LEU A 195 -1.98 -8.09 23.05
N LEU A 196 -1.59 -8.72 21.93
CA LEU A 196 -1.29 -10.15 21.87
C LEU A 196 -0.02 -10.54 22.62
N GLU A 197 0.96 -9.64 22.72
CA GLU A 197 2.17 -9.86 23.53
C GLU A 197 1.86 -9.73 25.04
N LEU A 198 0.91 -8.86 25.41
CA LEU A 198 0.47 -8.69 26.80
C LEU A 198 -0.27 -9.92 27.34
N ARG A 199 -1.16 -10.53 26.53
CA ARG A 199 -1.95 -11.75 26.87
C ARG A 199 -2.78 -11.66 28.15
N THR A 200 -3.18 -10.47 28.55
CA THR A 200 -4.09 -10.29 29.69
C THR A 200 -5.54 -10.52 29.26
N GLU A 201 -6.41 -10.89 30.19
CA GLU A 201 -7.84 -11.07 29.88
C GLU A 201 -8.48 -9.81 29.29
N LYS A 202 -8.06 -8.62 29.73
CA LYS A 202 -8.57 -7.35 29.20
C LYS A 202 -8.10 -7.10 27.77
N ALA A 203 -6.82 -7.35 27.46
CA ALA A 203 -6.30 -7.24 26.11
C ALA A 203 -6.99 -8.22 25.15
N LEU A 204 -7.15 -9.48 25.57
CA LEU A 204 -7.86 -10.48 24.78
C LEU A 204 -9.35 -10.17 24.62
N ALA A 205 -10.00 -9.60 25.64
CA ALA A 205 -11.38 -9.14 25.53
C ALA A 205 -11.53 -8.01 24.49
N LEU A 206 -10.64 -7.01 24.52
CA LEU A 206 -10.63 -5.92 23.55
C LEU A 206 -10.42 -6.44 22.13
N LEU A 207 -9.46 -7.36 21.92
CA LEU A 207 -9.23 -7.98 20.61
C LEU A 207 -10.46 -8.73 20.08
N ARG A 208 -11.14 -9.50 20.94
CA ARG A 208 -12.38 -10.21 20.57
C ARG A 208 -13.51 -9.25 20.23
N GLU A 209 -13.62 -8.13 20.95
CA GLU A 209 -14.60 -7.09 20.66
C GLU A 209 -14.31 -6.42 19.31
N THR A 210 -13.07 -6.02 19.06
CA THR A 210 -12.65 -5.42 17.79
C THR A 210 -12.88 -6.35 16.60
N ALA A 211 -12.56 -7.64 16.74
CA ALA A 211 -12.83 -8.62 15.68
C ALA A 211 -14.33 -8.80 15.36
N ARG A 212 -15.22 -8.52 16.32
CA ARG A 212 -16.68 -8.52 16.11
C ARG A 212 -17.24 -7.14 15.72
N GLY A 213 -16.39 -6.12 15.75
CA GLY A 213 -16.76 -4.72 15.56
C GLY A 213 -17.24 -4.39 14.15
N ALA A 214 -17.62 -3.12 14.00
CA ALA A 214 -18.15 -2.60 12.75
C ALA A 214 -17.08 -2.17 11.75
N ASP A 215 -15.83 -1.95 12.16
CA ASP A 215 -14.74 -1.60 11.25
C ASP A 215 -14.10 -2.89 10.67
N PRO A 216 -14.33 -3.23 9.39
CA PRO A 216 -13.79 -4.46 8.82
C PRO A 216 -12.26 -4.44 8.69
N ALA A 217 -11.62 -3.27 8.54
CA ALA A 217 -10.16 -3.20 8.42
C ALA A 217 -9.49 -3.57 9.74
N LEU A 218 -9.98 -3.01 10.86
CA LEU A 218 -9.49 -3.37 12.19
C LEU A 218 -9.84 -4.81 12.55
N ALA A 219 -11.04 -5.28 12.19
CA ALA A 219 -11.43 -6.66 12.44
C ALA A 219 -10.48 -7.64 11.71
N LEU A 220 -10.17 -7.39 10.43
CA LEU A 220 -9.24 -8.21 9.64
C LEU A 220 -7.81 -8.14 10.19
N ALA A 221 -7.35 -6.98 10.68
CA ALA A 221 -6.05 -6.88 11.34
C ALA A 221 -5.93 -7.80 12.56
N VAL A 222 -7.03 -7.94 13.33
CA VAL A 222 -7.11 -8.92 14.44
C VAL A 222 -7.14 -10.36 13.91
N LEU A 223 -7.97 -10.67 12.91
CA LEU A 223 -8.10 -12.02 12.37
C LEU A 223 -6.76 -12.58 11.86
N ARG A 224 -5.99 -11.77 11.13
CA ARG A 224 -4.65 -12.16 10.61
C ARG A 224 -3.67 -12.61 11.67
N ARG A 225 -3.80 -12.09 12.90
CA ARG A 225 -2.85 -12.34 14.00
C ARG A 225 -3.43 -13.22 15.09
N ALA A 226 -4.76 -13.27 15.19
CA ALA A 226 -5.47 -13.84 16.32
C ALA A 226 -6.81 -14.49 15.92
N ASN A 227 -6.87 -15.13 14.75
CA ASN A 227 -8.07 -15.84 14.29
C ASN A 227 -8.64 -16.84 15.33
N HIS A 228 -7.77 -17.47 16.13
CA HIS A 228 -8.15 -18.37 17.22
C HIS A 228 -8.98 -17.71 18.34
N LEU A 229 -9.06 -16.38 18.39
CA LEU A 229 -9.87 -15.65 19.37
C LEU A 229 -11.35 -15.54 18.96
N VAL A 230 -11.70 -15.85 17.71
CA VAL A 230 -13.07 -15.78 17.21
C VAL A 230 -13.55 -17.12 16.68
N ASP A 231 -14.88 -17.27 16.63
CA ASP A 231 -15.50 -18.38 15.92
C ASP A 231 -15.43 -18.20 14.39
N GLU A 232 -15.60 -19.32 13.69
CA GLU A 232 -15.60 -19.39 12.24
C GLU A 232 -16.65 -18.46 11.60
N ALA A 233 -17.85 -18.39 12.18
CA ALA A 233 -18.93 -17.55 11.68
C ALA A 233 -18.57 -16.06 11.70
N THR A 234 -17.88 -15.61 12.74
CA THR A 234 -17.35 -14.25 12.86
C THR A 234 -16.24 -14.01 11.84
N ARG A 235 -15.29 -14.94 11.69
CA ARG A 235 -14.23 -14.84 10.68
C ARG A 235 -14.83 -14.68 9.28
N THR A 236 -15.75 -15.56 8.90
CA THR A 236 -16.47 -15.51 7.61
C THR A 236 -17.18 -14.19 7.39
N ARG A 237 -17.94 -13.71 8.39
CA ARG A 237 -18.70 -12.46 8.27
C ARG A 237 -17.78 -11.26 8.00
N GLN A 238 -16.64 -11.18 8.69
CA GLN A 238 -15.71 -10.05 8.51
C GLN A 238 -14.96 -10.12 7.18
N ILE A 239 -14.61 -11.31 6.69
CA ILE A 239 -14.04 -11.48 5.35
C ILE A 239 -15.02 -11.01 4.28
N VAL A 240 -16.29 -11.47 4.34
CA VAL A 240 -17.34 -11.02 3.42
C VAL A 240 -17.49 -9.51 3.45
N LYS A 241 -17.57 -8.92 4.65
CA LYS A 241 -17.66 -7.47 4.82
C LYS A 241 -16.45 -6.74 4.22
N GLY A 242 -15.24 -7.26 4.43
CA GLY A 242 -14.02 -6.72 3.84
C GLY A 242 -14.03 -6.72 2.31
N ILE A 243 -14.47 -7.82 1.71
CA ILE A 243 -14.63 -7.95 0.25
C ILE A 243 -15.66 -6.95 -0.29
N GLU A 244 -16.75 -6.73 0.43
CA GLU A 244 -17.84 -5.84 0.01
C GLU A 244 -17.47 -4.35 0.17
N GLU A 245 -16.77 -3.98 1.24
CA GLU A 245 -16.63 -2.58 1.66
C GLU A 245 -15.21 -1.99 1.44
N LEU A 246 -14.14 -2.77 1.58
CA LEU A 246 -12.77 -2.23 1.63
C LEU A 246 -12.15 -1.99 0.25
N VAL A 247 -11.13 -1.12 0.21
CA VAL A 247 -10.33 -0.81 -0.99
C VAL A 247 -8.88 -1.30 -0.80
N PHE A 248 -8.08 -1.40 -1.86
CA PHE A 248 -6.75 -2.04 -1.84
C PHE A 248 -5.82 -1.53 -0.72
N TYR A 249 -5.64 -0.21 -0.62
CA TYR A 249 -4.86 0.43 0.46
C TYR A 249 -5.64 0.70 1.74
N GLY A 250 -6.90 0.28 1.80
CA GLY A 250 -7.81 0.40 2.95
C GLY A 250 -8.11 -0.95 3.59
N GLY A 251 -7.28 -1.98 3.39
CA GLY A 251 -7.44 -3.30 4.02
C GLY A 251 -8.07 -4.38 3.13
N LEU A 252 -8.36 -4.11 1.86
CA LEU A 252 -8.84 -5.18 0.95
C LEU A 252 -7.78 -6.26 0.73
N SER A 253 -6.49 -5.91 0.73
CA SER A 253 -5.39 -6.88 0.68
C SER A 253 -5.45 -7.86 1.86
N ASP A 254 -5.77 -7.37 3.05
CA ASP A 254 -5.97 -8.22 4.24
C ASP A 254 -7.21 -9.11 4.09
N ALA A 255 -8.31 -8.59 3.54
CA ALA A 255 -9.52 -9.38 3.27
C ALA A 255 -9.25 -10.51 2.27
N LEU A 256 -8.47 -10.24 1.23
CA LEU A 256 -8.10 -11.23 0.21
C LEU A 256 -7.17 -12.30 0.77
N ALA A 257 -6.18 -11.92 1.57
CA ALA A 257 -5.29 -12.88 2.24
C ALA A 257 -6.07 -13.79 3.21
N GLU A 258 -7.00 -13.22 3.98
CA GLU A 258 -7.87 -14.02 4.85
C GLU A 258 -8.84 -14.92 4.06
N ALA A 259 -9.36 -14.45 2.93
CA ALA A 259 -10.20 -15.26 2.05
C ALA A 259 -9.43 -16.42 1.42
N GLU A 260 -8.16 -16.22 1.06
CA GLU A 260 -7.28 -17.27 0.54
C GLU A 260 -7.17 -18.42 1.55
N GLU A 261 -6.95 -18.10 2.84
CA GLU A 261 -6.86 -19.09 3.91
C GLU A 261 -8.21 -19.65 4.37
N HIS A 262 -9.29 -18.86 4.31
CA HIS A 262 -10.61 -19.18 4.86
C HIS A 262 -11.75 -18.81 3.93
N HIS A 263 -12.11 -19.74 3.03
CA HIS A 263 -13.08 -19.53 1.96
C HIS A 263 -14.29 -20.49 2.03
N PRO A 264 -15.11 -20.46 3.10
CA PRO A 264 -16.39 -21.16 3.07
C PRO A 264 -17.30 -20.58 1.97
N PRO A 265 -18.39 -21.28 1.59
CA PRO A 265 -19.24 -20.90 0.45
C PRO A 265 -19.70 -19.43 0.45
N ALA A 266 -19.94 -18.82 1.61
CA ALA A 266 -20.31 -17.42 1.72
C ALA A 266 -19.21 -16.44 1.26
N VAL A 267 -17.93 -16.78 1.48
CA VAL A 267 -16.79 -15.98 1.01
C VAL A 267 -16.65 -16.10 -0.51
N ILE A 268 -16.78 -17.32 -1.06
CA ILE A 268 -16.77 -17.53 -2.52
C ILE A 268 -17.91 -16.76 -3.19
N ASP A 269 -19.12 -16.80 -2.63
CA ASP A 269 -20.26 -16.03 -3.11
C ASP A 269 -19.99 -14.51 -3.09
N ALA A 270 -19.40 -13.99 -2.02
CA ALA A 270 -19.02 -12.59 -1.92
C ALA A 270 -17.97 -12.20 -2.97
N LEU A 271 -16.96 -13.02 -3.20
CA LEU A 271 -15.96 -12.80 -4.26
C LEU A 271 -16.60 -12.77 -5.65
N LEU A 272 -17.52 -13.69 -5.95
CA LEU A 272 -18.24 -13.73 -7.22
C LEU A 272 -19.11 -12.49 -7.43
N ARG A 273 -19.89 -12.10 -6.41
CA ARG A 273 -20.67 -10.85 -6.44
C ARG A 273 -19.75 -9.65 -6.65
N ALA A 274 -18.63 -9.59 -5.94
CA ALA A 274 -17.72 -8.46 -6.01
C ALA A 274 -16.97 -8.37 -7.35
N ALA A 275 -16.59 -9.49 -7.96
CA ALA A 275 -15.98 -9.53 -9.29
C ALA A 275 -16.90 -8.96 -10.38
N LEU A 276 -18.22 -9.18 -10.26
CA LEU A 276 -19.20 -8.66 -11.20
C LEU A 276 -19.59 -7.19 -10.90
N GLN A 277 -19.83 -6.86 -9.63
CA GLN A 277 -20.55 -5.64 -9.26
C GLN A 277 -19.66 -4.50 -8.77
N ARG A 278 -18.49 -4.80 -8.17
CA ARG A 278 -17.61 -3.74 -7.66
C ARG A 278 -16.95 -2.98 -8.80
N ARG A 279 -16.56 -1.74 -8.53
CA ARG A 279 -15.84 -0.85 -9.44
C ARG A 279 -14.42 -0.64 -8.95
N GLY A 280 -13.58 -0.07 -9.82
CA GLY A 280 -12.17 0.19 -9.54
C GLY A 280 -11.31 -1.07 -9.71
N GLU A 281 -10.25 -1.17 -8.90
CA GLU A 281 -9.22 -2.21 -9.07
C GLU A 281 -9.61 -3.57 -8.45
N GLY A 282 -10.58 -3.58 -7.52
CA GLY A 282 -11.01 -4.78 -6.80
C GLY A 282 -11.41 -5.98 -7.67
N PRO A 283 -12.26 -5.83 -8.70
CA PRO A 283 -12.69 -6.92 -9.58
C PRO A 283 -11.57 -7.78 -10.15
N VAL A 284 -10.44 -7.18 -10.52
CA VAL A 284 -9.26 -7.87 -11.04
C VAL A 284 -8.72 -8.87 -9.99
N HIS A 285 -8.62 -8.43 -8.74
CA HIS A 285 -8.10 -9.25 -7.65
C HIS A 285 -9.09 -10.35 -7.23
N PHE A 286 -10.40 -10.08 -7.25
CA PHE A 286 -11.41 -11.10 -6.96
C PHE A 286 -11.40 -12.23 -7.99
N ALA A 287 -11.31 -11.89 -9.29
CA ALA A 287 -11.23 -12.87 -10.36
C ALA A 287 -9.95 -13.73 -10.26
N ALA A 288 -8.82 -13.10 -9.93
CA ALA A 288 -7.54 -13.79 -9.77
C ALA A 288 -7.56 -14.76 -8.57
N LEU A 289 -8.09 -14.32 -7.42
CA LEU A 289 -8.23 -15.19 -6.25
C LEU A 289 -9.19 -16.36 -6.51
N LEU A 290 -10.33 -16.13 -7.20
CA LEU A 290 -11.25 -17.20 -7.58
C LEU A 290 -10.60 -18.26 -8.48
N PHE A 291 -9.72 -17.86 -9.42
CA PHE A 291 -8.96 -18.81 -10.23
C PHE A 291 -8.06 -19.70 -9.36
N HIS A 292 -7.33 -19.09 -8.43
CA HIS A 292 -6.45 -19.81 -7.53
C HIS A 292 -7.21 -20.78 -6.62
N LEU A 293 -8.29 -20.32 -5.98
CA LEU A 293 -9.11 -21.15 -5.08
C LEU A 293 -9.78 -22.33 -5.79
N HIS A 294 -9.97 -22.26 -7.10
CA HIS A 294 -10.49 -23.35 -7.93
C HIS A 294 -9.39 -24.18 -8.63
N GLY A 295 -8.11 -23.97 -8.29
CA GLY A 295 -6.99 -24.75 -8.81
C GLY A 295 -6.64 -24.48 -10.28
N LEU A 296 -7.07 -23.35 -10.83
CA LEU A 296 -6.75 -22.94 -12.21
C LEU A 296 -5.49 -22.08 -12.31
N ALA A 297 -4.91 -21.70 -11.16
CA ALA A 297 -3.68 -20.93 -11.05
C ALA A 297 -2.92 -21.35 -9.77
N ASP A 298 -1.60 -21.45 -9.87
CA ASP A 298 -0.74 -21.85 -8.74
C ASP A 298 -0.65 -20.75 -7.66
N LEU A 299 -0.91 -19.49 -8.04
CA LEU A 299 -0.85 -18.32 -7.17
C LEU A 299 -2.11 -17.47 -7.35
N ALA A 300 -2.50 -16.78 -6.27
CA ALA A 300 -3.62 -15.82 -6.26
C ALA A 300 -3.51 -14.75 -7.36
N PHE A 301 -2.32 -14.42 -7.83
CA PHE A 301 -2.10 -13.55 -8.99
C PHE A 301 -1.05 -14.14 -9.96
N ASP A 302 -1.44 -15.21 -10.66
CA ASP A 302 -0.60 -15.78 -11.72
C ASP A 302 -0.49 -14.83 -12.94
N TRP A 303 0.75 -14.43 -13.24
CA TRP A 303 1.10 -13.57 -14.37
C TRP A 303 0.70 -14.15 -15.73
N SER A 304 0.63 -15.48 -15.86
CA SER A 304 0.19 -16.14 -17.10
C SER A 304 -1.28 -15.83 -17.43
N GLN A 305 -2.09 -15.62 -16.39
CA GLN A 305 -3.52 -15.31 -16.50
C GLN A 305 -3.81 -13.80 -16.42
N ARG A 306 -2.79 -12.96 -16.21
CA ARG A 306 -2.93 -11.50 -16.14
C ARG A 306 -3.74 -10.89 -17.29
N PRO A 307 -3.56 -11.28 -18.57
CA PRO A 307 -4.39 -10.74 -19.65
C PRO A 307 -5.89 -11.00 -19.46
N PHE A 308 -6.26 -12.13 -18.85
CA PHE A 308 -7.65 -12.42 -18.51
C PHE A 308 -8.14 -11.57 -17.33
N TYR A 309 -7.37 -11.51 -16.24
CA TYR A 309 -7.75 -10.75 -15.04
C TYR A 309 -7.96 -9.26 -15.33
N LEU A 310 -7.09 -8.66 -16.15
CA LEU A 310 -7.17 -7.24 -16.48
C LEU A 310 -8.44 -6.83 -17.22
N ARG A 311 -9.16 -7.78 -17.86
CA ARG A 311 -10.46 -7.49 -18.48
C ARG A 311 -11.53 -7.11 -17.46
N PHE A 312 -11.37 -7.51 -16.20
CA PHE A 312 -12.25 -7.09 -15.10
C PHE A 312 -12.06 -5.62 -14.68
N ALA A 313 -10.99 -4.96 -15.12
CA ALA A 313 -10.79 -3.53 -14.92
C ALA A 313 -11.65 -2.66 -15.86
N SER A 314 -12.41 -3.26 -16.77
CA SER A 314 -13.27 -2.50 -17.71
C SER A 314 -14.39 -1.77 -16.98
N ASP A 315 -14.54 -0.48 -17.28
CA ASP A 315 -15.67 0.34 -16.81
C ASP A 315 -16.99 0.01 -17.56
N ASP A 316 -16.94 -0.72 -18.67
CA ASP A 316 -18.13 -1.16 -19.39
C ASP A 316 -18.82 -2.35 -18.68
N PRO A 317 -20.05 -2.18 -18.15
CA PRO A 317 -20.78 -3.27 -17.50
C PRO A 317 -21.10 -4.45 -18.44
N ALA A 318 -21.23 -4.22 -19.75
CA ALA A 318 -21.49 -5.29 -20.71
C ALA A 318 -20.24 -6.16 -20.90
N GLU A 319 -19.08 -5.54 -21.12
CA GLU A 319 -17.80 -6.25 -21.19
C GLU A 319 -17.52 -7.02 -19.90
N ARG A 320 -17.76 -6.40 -18.74
CA ARG A 320 -17.56 -7.06 -17.44
C ARG A 320 -18.45 -8.27 -17.25
N ARG A 321 -19.73 -8.20 -17.66
CA ARG A 321 -20.64 -9.36 -17.64
C ARG A 321 -20.15 -10.50 -18.54
N LEU A 322 -19.64 -10.18 -19.73
CA LEU A 322 -19.05 -11.21 -20.61
C LEU A 322 -17.83 -11.87 -19.96
N CYS A 323 -16.93 -11.08 -19.37
CA CYS A 323 -15.77 -11.60 -18.65
C CYS A 323 -16.16 -12.44 -17.42
N PHE A 324 -17.19 -12.02 -16.69
CA PHE A 324 -17.72 -12.74 -15.55
C PHE A 324 -18.33 -14.09 -15.94
N ARG A 325 -19.10 -14.17 -17.04
CA ARG A 325 -19.60 -15.44 -17.58
C ARG A 325 -18.46 -16.39 -17.96
N GLU A 326 -17.40 -15.85 -18.56
CA GLU A 326 -16.21 -16.63 -18.90
C GLU A 326 -15.48 -17.14 -17.65
N LEU A 327 -15.33 -16.30 -16.61
CA LEU A 327 -14.82 -16.72 -15.30
C LEU A 327 -15.66 -17.87 -14.75
N CYS A 328 -16.98 -17.70 -14.64
CA CYS A 328 -17.91 -18.70 -14.13
C CYS A 328 -17.83 -20.02 -14.90
N ALA A 329 -17.76 -19.97 -16.24
CA ALA A 329 -17.60 -21.15 -17.07
C ALA A 329 -16.29 -21.91 -16.80
N ARG A 330 -15.18 -21.19 -16.55
CA ARG A 330 -13.88 -21.81 -16.25
C ARG A 330 -13.84 -22.46 -14.87
N ILE A 331 -14.46 -21.83 -13.87
CA ILE A 331 -14.48 -22.35 -12.48
C ILE A 331 -15.66 -23.30 -12.19
N GLY A 332 -16.55 -23.52 -13.17
CA GLY A 332 -17.68 -24.44 -13.05
C GLY A 332 -18.86 -23.91 -12.22
N VAL A 333 -19.12 -22.60 -12.24
CA VAL A 333 -20.20 -21.93 -11.50
C VAL A 333 -21.29 -21.42 -12.46
N ASP A 334 -22.56 -21.45 -12.06
CA ASP A 334 -23.66 -20.83 -12.80
C ASP A 334 -23.68 -19.30 -12.58
N PRO A 335 -23.55 -18.47 -13.63
CA PRO A 335 -23.59 -17.02 -13.49
C PRO A 335 -24.99 -16.45 -13.20
N ALA A 336 -26.07 -17.17 -13.51
CA ALA A 336 -27.43 -16.64 -13.48
C ALA A 336 -27.87 -16.02 -12.13
N PRO A 337 -27.55 -16.61 -10.96
CA PRO A 337 -27.90 -16.03 -9.65
C PRO A 337 -27.25 -14.67 -9.38
N TYR A 338 -26.08 -14.41 -9.98
CA TYR A 338 -25.31 -13.19 -9.78
C TYR A 338 -25.76 -12.06 -10.71
N GLU A 339 -26.13 -12.40 -11.94
CA GLU A 339 -26.63 -11.44 -12.93
C GLU A 339 -28.04 -10.95 -12.64
N ALA A 340 -28.89 -11.78 -12.02
CA ALA A 340 -30.25 -11.36 -11.64
C ALA A 340 -30.27 -10.26 -10.55
N ARG A 341 -29.14 -10.02 -9.88
CA ARG A 341 -28.98 -9.06 -8.78
C ARG A 341 -28.21 -7.79 -9.18
N SER A 342 -27.68 -7.72 -10.40
CA SER A 342 -26.84 -6.62 -10.91
C SER A 342 -27.61 -5.62 -11.76
#